data_AF-A0A067DXR4-F1
#
_entry.id   AF-A0A067DXR4-F1
#
_cell.length_a   1.000
_cell.length_b   1.000
_cell.length_c   1.000
_cell.angle_alpha   90.00
_cell.angle_beta   90.00
_cell.angle_gamma   90.00
#
_symmetry.space_group_name_H-M   'P 1'
#
loop_
_entity.id
_entity.type
_entity.pdbx_description
1 polymer ?
#
loop_
_entity_poly.entity_id
_entity_poly.type
_entity_poly.pdbx_seq_one_letter_code
_entity_poly.pdbx_strand_id
1 'polypeptide(L)'
;LRASLLDCFDRDNYGMLSTCFEGILKKDPTCYHTLARLISMHQNGDYSADSLLEMIGLHLDATFADHNTWREFALCFLKISQYEEDRMSVCLNGNGEKKQGFTVRYNRIPKILTEGKQGKNWMFRCRWWLNRHFSKKVLASDIATGDLQLLTYKAACASHMYGQEFHYVVKAYTSLQDENDRDLFMFLRMHMQNSIRLSDHLSRNK
;
A
#
# COMPACT_ATOMS: atom_id res chain seq x y z
N LEU A 1 16.78 20.65 -9.00
CA LEU A 1 17.15 22.03 -8.59
C LEU A 1 16.03 22.73 -7.82
N ARG A 2 14.87 23.04 -8.43
CA ARG A 2 13.77 23.76 -7.74
C ARG A 2 13.30 23.09 -6.43
N ALA A 3 13.10 21.77 -6.44
CA ALA A 3 12.71 21.02 -5.23
C ALA A 3 13.78 21.12 -4.14
N SER A 4 15.04 20.83 -4.47
CA SER A 4 16.17 20.93 -3.55
C SER A 4 16.39 22.34 -2.99
N LEU A 5 16.13 23.38 -3.79
CA LEU A 5 16.22 24.77 -3.36
C LEU A 5 15.05 25.14 -2.44
N LEU A 6 13.81 24.80 -2.80
CA LEU A 6 12.66 25.01 -1.90
C LEU A 6 12.83 24.25 -0.59
N ASP A 7 13.37 23.04 -0.63
CA ASP A 7 13.65 22.22 0.56
C ASP A 7 14.79 22.81 1.43
N CYS A 8 15.62 23.68 0.87
CA CYS A 8 16.62 24.43 1.62
C CYS A 8 16.08 25.75 2.19
N PHE A 9 15.16 26.43 1.48
CA PHE A 9 14.78 27.82 1.76
C PHE A 9 13.34 28.03 2.26
N ASP A 10 12.45 27.05 2.09
CA ASP A 10 11.02 27.13 2.44
C ASP A 10 10.46 25.74 2.78
N ARG A 11 11.04 25.12 3.82
CA ARG A 11 10.73 23.72 4.24
C ARG A 11 9.28 23.50 4.66
N ASP A 12 8.62 24.56 5.12
CA ASP A 12 7.25 24.47 5.64
C ASP A 12 6.18 24.57 4.53
N ASN A 13 6.60 24.79 3.28
CA ASN A 13 5.71 24.84 2.12
C ASN A 13 5.47 23.45 1.52
N TYR A 14 4.93 22.55 2.36
CA TYR A 14 4.74 21.13 2.04
C TYR A 14 3.89 20.89 0.78
N GLY A 15 2.93 21.77 0.48
CA GLY A 15 2.12 21.70 -0.74
C GLY A 15 2.93 21.91 -2.02
N MET A 16 3.81 22.92 -2.05
CA MET A 16 4.69 23.16 -3.19
C MET A 16 5.82 22.13 -3.28
N LEU A 17 6.37 21.71 -2.15
CA LEU A 17 7.43 20.71 -2.08
C LEU A 17 6.97 19.35 -2.60
N SER A 18 5.83 18.85 -2.12
CA SER A 18 5.28 17.56 -2.57
C SER A 18 5.04 17.56 -4.08
N THR A 19 4.43 18.63 -4.62
CA THR A 19 4.21 18.77 -6.07
C THR A 19 5.53 18.72 -6.86
N CYS A 20 6.59 19.38 -6.34
CA CYS A 20 7.90 19.35 -6.98
C CYS A 20 8.53 17.96 -6.96
N PHE A 21 8.49 17.26 -5.82
CA PHE A 21 9.03 15.91 -5.68
C PHE A 21 8.25 14.90 -6.52
N GLU A 22 6.92 14.97 -6.53
CA GLU A 22 6.09 14.17 -7.44
C GLU A 22 6.50 14.39 -8.90
N GLY A 23 6.71 15.64 -9.31
CA GLY A 23 7.12 15.98 -10.66
C GLY A 23 8.49 15.42 -11.05
N ILE A 24 9.41 15.30 -10.09
CA ILE A 24 10.72 14.65 -10.28
C ILE A 24 10.53 13.14 -10.40
N LEU A 25 9.81 12.52 -9.47
CA LEU A 25 9.63 11.07 -9.46
C LEU A 25 8.83 10.57 -10.67
N LYS A 26 7.86 11.35 -11.16
CA LYS A 26 7.13 11.05 -12.40
C LYS A 26 8.03 11.07 -13.65
N LYS A 27 9.15 11.80 -13.61
CA LYS A 27 10.14 11.85 -14.71
C LYS A 27 11.22 10.79 -14.55
N ASP A 28 11.67 10.57 -13.33
CA ASP A 28 12.63 9.53 -12.97
C ASP A 28 12.09 8.72 -11.79
N PRO A 29 11.35 7.63 -12.06
CA PRO A 29 10.79 6.79 -11.02
C PRO A 29 11.85 6.02 -10.24
N THR A 30 13.11 5.97 -10.68
CA THR A 30 14.19 5.26 -9.96
C THR A 30 14.81 6.11 -8.84
N CYS A 31 14.48 7.39 -8.75
CA CYS A 31 15.07 8.33 -7.80
C CYS A 31 14.64 8.07 -6.35
N TYR A 32 15.36 7.18 -5.67
CA TYR A 32 15.14 6.81 -4.26
C TYR A 32 15.12 8.03 -3.32
N HIS A 33 16.04 8.97 -3.49
CA HIS A 33 16.09 10.16 -2.63
C HIS A 33 14.81 10.99 -2.68
N THR A 34 14.21 11.12 -3.86
CA THR A 34 12.95 11.85 -4.03
C THR A 34 11.81 11.10 -3.34
N LEU A 35 11.77 9.77 -3.50
CA LEU A 35 10.77 8.94 -2.81
C LEU A 35 10.92 9.03 -1.28
N ALA A 36 12.14 8.94 -0.76
CA ALA A 36 12.43 9.03 0.66
C ALA A 36 11.94 10.37 1.27
N ARG A 37 12.06 11.49 0.55
CA ARG A 37 11.48 12.77 1.01
C ARG A 37 9.97 12.72 1.09
N LEU A 38 9.29 12.15 0.10
CA LEU A 38 7.82 12.01 0.12
C LEU A 38 7.33 11.07 1.24
N ILE A 39 8.06 9.98 1.52
CA ILE A 39 7.81 9.10 2.65
C ILE A 39 7.95 9.88 3.98
N SER A 40 9.03 10.66 4.14
CA SER A 40 9.24 11.46 5.34
C SER A 40 8.13 12.50 5.55
N MET A 41 7.69 13.18 4.48
CA MET A 41 6.55 14.11 4.56
C MET A 41 5.26 13.39 4.98
N HIS A 42 5.02 12.17 4.48
CA HIS A 42 3.86 11.38 4.87
C HIS A 42 3.89 10.97 6.36
N GLN A 43 5.04 10.51 6.84
CA GLN A 43 5.24 10.12 8.23
C GLN A 43 5.03 11.29 9.20
N ASN A 44 5.33 12.52 8.76
CA ASN A 44 5.07 13.75 9.52
C ASN A 44 3.60 14.22 9.44
N GLY A 45 2.78 13.63 8.57
CA GLY A 45 1.38 14.04 8.36
C GLY A 45 1.17 15.09 7.27
N ASP A 46 2.23 15.51 6.58
CA ASP A 46 2.22 16.59 5.59
C ASP A 46 1.95 16.12 4.15
N TYR A 47 1.79 14.81 3.94
CA TYR A 47 1.53 14.23 2.63
C TYR A 47 0.52 13.07 2.70
N SER A 48 -0.43 13.04 1.76
CA SER A 48 -1.55 12.10 1.83
C SER A 48 -1.14 10.66 1.52
N ALA A 49 -1.84 9.69 2.12
CA ALA A 49 -1.61 8.27 1.85
C ALA A 49 -1.92 7.92 0.38
N ASP A 50 -2.99 8.50 -0.19
CA ASP A 50 -3.38 8.30 -1.59
C ASP A 50 -2.29 8.73 -2.56
N SER A 51 -1.73 9.93 -2.35
CA SER A 51 -0.65 10.45 -3.20
C SER A 51 0.62 9.64 -3.04
N LEU A 52 0.99 9.28 -1.80
CA LEU A 52 2.17 8.46 -1.55
C LEU A 52 2.04 7.06 -2.16
N LEU A 53 0.87 6.43 -2.07
CA LEU A 53 0.59 5.13 -2.67
C LEU A 53 0.87 5.16 -4.19
N GLU A 54 0.43 6.20 -4.90
CA GLU A 54 0.70 6.36 -6.32
C GLU A 54 2.19 6.57 -6.61
N MET A 55 2.90 7.36 -5.78
CA MET A 55 4.32 7.64 -5.95
C MET A 55 5.20 6.41 -5.69
N ILE A 56 4.91 5.64 -4.63
CA ILE A 56 5.58 4.35 -4.40
C ILE A 56 5.24 3.39 -5.54
N GLY A 57 3.99 3.37 -6.02
CA GLY A 57 3.60 2.55 -7.16
C GLY A 57 4.44 2.84 -8.42
N LEU A 58 4.67 4.10 -8.76
CA LEU A 58 5.57 4.49 -9.85
C LEU A 58 7.01 4.02 -9.62
N HIS A 59 7.51 4.12 -8.39
CA HIS A 59 8.86 3.65 -8.08
C HIS A 59 9.00 2.14 -8.23
N LEU A 60 8.02 1.37 -7.74
CA LEU A 60 7.94 -0.08 -7.87
C LEU A 60 7.73 -0.51 -9.32
N ASP A 61 7.17 0.36 -10.16
CA ASP A 61 7.11 0.09 -11.59
C ASP A 61 8.53 0.04 -12.20
N ALA A 62 9.48 0.83 -11.71
CA ALA A 62 10.83 0.88 -12.27
C ALA A 62 11.86 0.01 -11.52
N THR A 63 11.63 -0.31 -10.26
CA THR A 63 12.64 -0.95 -9.38
C THR A 63 12.12 -2.26 -8.77
N PHE A 64 12.95 -2.95 -7.97
CA PHE A 64 12.51 -4.05 -7.09
C PHE A 64 12.32 -3.58 -5.63
N ALA A 65 12.85 -2.40 -5.30
CA ALA A 65 12.87 -1.71 -4.02
C ALA A 65 13.30 -2.54 -2.79
N ASP A 66 13.70 -1.84 -1.73
CA ASP A 66 13.98 -2.47 -0.43
C ASP A 66 12.70 -2.76 0.35
N HIS A 67 12.82 -3.52 1.44
CA HIS A 67 11.69 -3.85 2.30
C HIS A 67 11.00 -2.61 2.90
N ASN A 68 11.72 -1.50 3.14
CA ASN A 68 11.12 -0.30 3.73
C ASN A 68 10.14 0.37 2.77
N THR A 69 10.48 0.41 1.49
CA THR A 69 9.57 0.91 0.45
C THR A 69 8.30 0.06 0.38
N TRP A 70 8.43 -1.27 0.42
CA TRP A 70 7.29 -2.19 0.46
C TRP A 70 6.46 -2.02 1.75
N ARG A 71 7.11 -1.77 2.88
CA ARG A 71 6.43 -1.51 4.16
C ARG A 71 5.56 -0.26 4.08
N GLU A 72 6.13 0.86 3.64
CA GLU A 72 5.40 2.12 3.48
C GLU A 72 4.25 1.98 2.48
N PHE A 73 4.44 1.18 1.43
CA PHE A 73 3.40 0.87 0.47
C PHE A 73 2.24 0.09 1.10
N ALA A 74 2.53 -0.94 1.90
CA ALA A 74 1.52 -1.69 2.64
C ALA A 74 0.76 -0.78 3.62
N LEU A 75 1.48 0.07 4.37
CA LEU A 75 0.88 1.00 5.32
C LEU A 75 -0.05 2.01 4.64
N CYS A 76 0.30 2.51 3.45
CA CYS A 76 -0.60 3.35 2.66
C CYS A 76 -1.92 2.62 2.34
N PHE A 77 -1.85 1.37 1.87
CA PHE A 77 -3.05 0.57 1.61
C PHE A 77 -3.91 0.37 2.86
N LEU A 78 -3.29 0.09 4.01
CA LEU A 78 -4.01 -0.09 5.27
C LEU A 78 -4.71 1.19 5.70
N LYS A 79 -4.01 2.33 5.68
CA LYS A 79 -4.59 3.64 6.01
C LYS A 79 -5.78 3.98 5.10
N ILE A 80 -5.63 3.70 3.81
CA ILE A 80 -6.69 3.85 2.81
C ILE A 80 -7.89 2.93 3.11
N SER A 81 -7.66 1.68 3.52
CA SER A 81 -8.74 0.74 3.84
C SER A 81 -9.59 1.18 5.04
N GLN A 82 -9.03 2.04 5.91
CA GLN A 82 -9.66 2.49 7.16
C GLN A 82 -10.44 3.81 7.02
N TYR A 83 -10.43 4.47 5.85
CA TYR A 83 -11.08 5.78 5.65
C TYR A 83 -12.58 5.82 6.01
N GLU A 84 -13.28 4.69 6.03
CA GLU A 84 -14.69 4.62 6.44
C GLU A 84 -14.90 4.18 7.90
N GLU A 85 -13.94 3.49 8.55
CA GLU A 85 -14.05 3.16 9.98
C GLU A 85 -14.11 4.44 10.83
N ASP A 86 -13.36 5.49 10.45
CA ASP A 86 -13.42 6.82 11.08
C ASP A 86 -14.73 7.58 10.80
N ARG A 87 -15.49 7.20 9.77
CA ARG A 87 -16.74 7.90 9.37
C ARG A 87 -18.01 7.22 9.90
N MET A 88 -17.93 5.97 10.35
CA MET A 88 -19.08 5.17 10.77
C MET A 88 -19.22 4.98 12.30
N SER A 89 -18.66 5.86 13.13
CA SER A 89 -19.07 5.94 14.55
C SER A 89 -20.44 6.62 14.70
N VAL A 90 -21.47 6.04 14.10
CA VAL A 90 -22.85 6.47 14.33
C VAL A 90 -23.29 5.84 15.65
N CYS A 91 -23.33 6.64 16.72
CA CYS A 91 -23.95 6.24 17.98
C CYS A 91 -25.44 5.93 17.72
N LEU A 92 -25.78 4.66 17.58
CA LEU A 92 -27.17 4.20 17.63
C LEU A 92 -27.63 4.27 19.08
N ASN A 93 -28.06 5.46 19.51
CA ASN A 93 -28.85 5.59 20.72
C ASN A 93 -30.22 4.97 20.47
N GLY A 94 -30.49 3.82 21.09
CA GLY A 94 -31.80 3.19 21.03
C GLY A 94 -31.84 1.83 21.72
N ASN A 95 -32.05 1.86 23.04
CA ASN A 95 -32.61 0.81 23.90
C ASN A 95 -32.19 -0.66 23.65
N GLY A 96 -31.28 -1.13 24.51
CA GLY A 96 -31.64 -2.24 25.40
C GLY A 96 -31.79 -3.65 24.81
N GLU A 97 -31.07 -4.04 23.76
CA GLU A 97 -30.87 -5.46 23.44
C GLU A 97 -29.45 -5.67 22.89
N LYS A 98 -28.70 -6.62 23.47
CA LYS A 98 -27.38 -7.06 22.97
C LYS A 98 -27.55 -7.74 21.60
N LYS A 99 -27.59 -6.95 20.54
CA LYS A 99 -27.49 -7.45 19.16
C LYS A 99 -26.03 -7.37 18.75
N GLN A 100 -25.47 -8.55 18.46
CA GLN A 100 -24.12 -8.76 17.95
C GLN A 100 -23.97 -7.89 16.69
N GLY A 101 -23.21 -6.80 16.82
CA GLY A 101 -23.02 -5.86 15.72
C GLY A 101 -22.31 -6.55 14.57
N PHE A 102 -23.04 -6.87 13.51
CA PHE A 102 -22.44 -7.20 12.23
C PHE A 102 -21.84 -5.91 11.68
N THR A 103 -20.54 -5.71 11.85
CA THR A 103 -19.78 -4.71 11.11
C THR A 103 -19.71 -5.19 9.67
N VAL A 104 -20.69 -4.80 8.85
CA VAL A 104 -20.60 -4.96 7.41
C VAL A 104 -19.49 -4.02 6.94
N ARG A 105 -18.29 -4.57 6.72
CA ARG A 105 -17.16 -3.84 6.15
C ARG A 105 -17.48 -3.46 4.71
N TYR A 106 -18.06 -2.28 4.53
CA TYR A 106 -18.11 -1.63 3.22
C TYR A 106 -16.72 -1.06 2.93
N ASN A 107 -15.82 -1.90 2.39
CA ASN A 107 -14.53 -1.45 1.89
C ASN A 107 -14.76 -0.66 0.59
N ARG A 108 -15.17 0.61 0.70
CA ARG A 108 -15.27 1.49 -0.47
C ARG A 108 -13.85 1.87 -0.86
N ILE A 109 -13.28 1.14 -1.82
CA ILE A 109 -11.96 1.49 -2.38
C ILE A 109 -11.98 2.95 -2.83
N PRO A 110 -10.95 3.76 -2.48
CA PRO A 110 -10.87 5.13 -2.97
C PRO A 110 -11.04 5.20 -4.48
N LYS A 111 -11.85 6.17 -4.90
CA LYS A 111 -12.12 6.44 -6.31
C LYS A 111 -10.84 6.65 -7.12
N ILE A 112 -9.80 7.20 -6.50
CA ILE A 112 -8.49 7.39 -7.15
C ILE A 112 -7.87 6.08 -7.67
N LEU A 113 -8.17 4.94 -7.04
CA LEU A 113 -7.65 3.63 -7.45
C LEU A 113 -8.53 2.92 -8.48
N THR A 114 -9.76 3.38 -8.71
CA THR A 114 -10.76 2.65 -9.51
C THR A 114 -11.34 3.46 -10.67
N GLU A 115 -11.27 4.79 -10.62
CA GLU A 115 -11.88 5.70 -11.61
C GLU A 115 -10.84 6.34 -12.54
N GLY A 116 -11.28 6.70 -13.76
CA GLY A 116 -10.51 7.49 -14.72
C GLY A 116 -9.20 6.85 -15.20
N LYS A 117 -8.21 7.69 -15.51
CA LYS A 117 -6.88 7.26 -15.98
C LYS A 117 -6.12 6.48 -14.90
N GLN A 118 -6.30 6.85 -13.63
CA GLN A 118 -5.60 6.20 -12.52
C GLN A 118 -6.11 4.77 -12.29
N GLY A 119 -7.41 4.53 -12.34
CA GLY A 119 -7.94 3.17 -12.29
C GLY A 119 -7.38 2.26 -13.40
N LYS A 120 -7.21 2.79 -14.62
CA LYS A 120 -6.55 2.06 -15.72
C LYS A 120 -5.09 1.76 -15.40
N ASN A 121 -4.33 2.73 -14.90
CA ASN A 121 -2.93 2.52 -14.50
C ASN A 121 -2.82 1.42 -13.45
N TRP A 122 -3.64 1.48 -12.40
CA TRP A 122 -3.68 0.45 -11.35
C TRP A 122 -4.05 -0.93 -11.88
N MET A 123 -4.98 -1.02 -12.83
CA MET A 123 -5.28 -2.28 -13.51
C MET A 123 -4.07 -2.83 -14.26
N PHE A 124 -3.31 -1.99 -14.97
CA PHE A 124 -2.07 -2.42 -15.63
C PHE A 124 -1.01 -2.85 -14.62
N ARG A 125 -0.80 -2.11 -13.54
CA ARG A 125 0.11 -2.49 -12.44
C ARG A 125 -0.27 -3.83 -11.85
N CYS A 126 -1.53 -4.02 -11.47
CA CYS A 126 -2.02 -5.29 -10.95
C CYS A 126 -1.73 -6.46 -11.89
N ARG A 127 -1.88 -6.30 -13.21
CA ARG A 127 -1.57 -7.38 -14.16
C ARG A 127 -0.07 -7.61 -14.33
N TRP A 128 0.70 -6.54 -14.44
CA TRP A 128 2.13 -6.64 -14.73
C TRP A 128 2.94 -7.11 -13.53
N TRP A 129 2.58 -6.65 -12.32
CA TRP A 129 3.26 -7.03 -11.08
C TRP A 129 3.07 -8.49 -10.69
N LEU A 130 2.03 -9.18 -11.19
CA LEU A 130 1.91 -10.63 -11.07
C LEU A 130 3.15 -11.36 -11.60
N ASN A 131 3.76 -10.86 -12.66
CA ASN A 131 4.95 -11.44 -13.24
C ASN A 131 6.23 -10.85 -12.62
N ARG A 132 6.27 -9.52 -12.47
CA ARG A 132 7.47 -8.82 -12.02
C ARG A 132 7.79 -9.04 -10.55
N HIS A 133 6.80 -8.90 -9.68
CA HIS A 133 6.99 -8.83 -8.22
C HIS A 133 6.43 -10.05 -7.49
N PHE A 134 5.44 -10.73 -8.08
CA PHE A 134 4.67 -11.77 -7.39
C PHE A 134 4.64 -13.11 -8.13
N SER A 135 5.55 -13.33 -9.08
CA SER A 135 5.61 -14.61 -9.78
C SER A 135 6.09 -15.72 -8.85
N LYS A 136 5.78 -16.99 -9.20
CA LYS A 136 6.27 -18.14 -8.45
C LYS A 136 7.80 -18.16 -8.32
N LYS A 137 8.52 -17.70 -9.35
CA LYS A 137 9.98 -17.59 -9.34
C LYS A 137 10.46 -16.53 -8.35
N VAL A 138 9.81 -15.37 -8.32
CA VAL A 138 10.15 -14.29 -7.38
C VAL A 138 9.86 -14.72 -5.95
N LEU A 139 8.70 -15.34 -5.69
CA LEU A 139 8.37 -15.90 -4.38
C LEU A 139 9.42 -16.92 -3.90
N ALA A 140 9.81 -17.86 -4.76
CA ALA A 140 10.84 -18.85 -4.41
C ALA A 140 12.19 -18.18 -4.09
N SER A 141 12.54 -17.13 -4.84
CA SER A 141 13.74 -16.32 -4.56
C SER A 141 13.64 -15.59 -3.23
N ASP A 142 12.53 -14.91 -2.96
CA ASP A 142 12.31 -14.12 -1.74
C ASP A 142 12.28 -15.01 -0.48
N ILE A 143 11.82 -16.25 -0.59
CA ILE A 143 11.94 -17.25 0.49
C ILE A 143 13.39 -17.69 0.66
N ALA A 144 14.10 -17.96 -0.43
CA ALA A 144 15.47 -18.45 -0.40
C ALA A 144 16.48 -17.40 0.13
N THR A 145 16.19 -16.11 0.01
CA THR A 145 17.03 -15.04 0.59
C THR A 145 16.92 -14.96 2.10
N GLY A 146 15.83 -15.47 2.70
CA GLY A 146 15.57 -15.37 4.14
C GLY A 146 15.24 -13.95 4.61
N ASP A 147 15.00 -12.99 3.71
CA ASP A 147 14.55 -11.64 4.10
C ASP A 147 13.05 -11.67 4.44
N LEU A 148 12.76 -12.03 5.70
CA LEU A 148 11.40 -12.13 6.21
C LEU A 148 10.66 -10.79 6.14
N GLN A 149 11.35 -9.66 6.30
CA GLN A 149 10.72 -8.34 6.20
C GLN A 149 10.22 -8.09 4.78
N LEU A 150 11.07 -8.29 3.77
CA LEU A 150 10.69 -8.13 2.38
C LEU A 150 9.54 -9.06 2.00
N LEU A 151 9.63 -10.34 2.38
CA LEU A 151 8.60 -11.35 2.12
C LEU A 151 7.24 -10.93 2.73
N THR A 152 7.26 -10.49 3.99
CA THR A 152 6.08 -10.04 4.75
C THR A 152 5.44 -8.82 4.11
N TYR A 153 6.23 -7.78 3.80
CA TYR A 153 5.68 -6.53 3.30
C TYR A 153 5.17 -6.65 1.86
N LYS A 154 5.85 -7.43 1.00
CA LYS A 154 5.31 -7.80 -0.31
C LYS A 154 3.99 -8.57 -0.18
N ALA A 155 3.91 -9.53 0.74
CA ALA A 155 2.69 -10.29 0.99
C ALA A 155 1.54 -9.41 1.53
N ALA A 156 1.85 -8.43 2.39
CA ALA A 156 0.88 -7.45 2.86
C ALA A 156 0.32 -6.59 1.71
N CYS A 157 1.17 -6.10 0.80
CA CYS A 157 0.71 -5.39 -0.40
C CYS A 157 -0.11 -6.31 -1.31
N ALA A 158 0.35 -7.53 -1.55
CA ALA A 158 -0.33 -8.51 -2.39
C ALA A 158 -1.70 -8.89 -1.83
N SER A 159 -1.88 -8.93 -0.50
CA SER A 159 -3.18 -9.20 0.11
C SER A 159 -4.19 -8.10 -0.23
N HIS A 160 -3.79 -6.81 -0.17
CA HIS A 160 -4.65 -5.70 -0.58
C HIS A 160 -4.92 -5.70 -2.08
N MET A 161 -3.94 -6.07 -2.91
CA MET A 161 -4.10 -6.04 -4.37
C MET A 161 -4.92 -7.21 -4.92
N TYR A 162 -4.67 -8.43 -4.44
CA TYR A 162 -5.16 -9.68 -5.05
C TYR A 162 -5.98 -10.56 -4.11
N GLY A 163 -6.07 -10.21 -2.82
CA GLY A 163 -6.75 -11.00 -1.81
C GLY A 163 -5.81 -11.84 -0.96
N GLN A 164 -6.29 -12.23 0.22
CA GLN A 164 -5.54 -13.01 1.20
C GLN A 164 -5.29 -14.46 0.76
N GLU A 165 -6.12 -14.97 -0.14
CA GLU A 165 -6.03 -16.29 -0.76
C GLU A 165 -4.96 -16.38 -1.86
N PHE A 166 -4.37 -15.24 -2.25
CA PHE A 166 -3.37 -15.22 -3.30
C PHE A 166 -2.14 -16.04 -2.90
N HIS A 167 -1.65 -16.88 -3.82
CA HIS A 167 -0.60 -17.88 -3.52
C HIS A 167 0.65 -17.29 -2.84
N TYR A 168 1.07 -16.09 -3.25
CA TYR A 168 2.20 -15.39 -2.62
C TYR A 168 1.93 -15.09 -1.14
N VAL A 169 0.73 -14.61 -0.82
CA VAL A 169 0.32 -14.26 0.55
C VAL A 169 0.26 -15.50 1.42
N VAL A 170 -0.39 -16.56 0.94
CA VAL A 170 -0.53 -17.83 1.68
C VAL A 170 0.84 -18.42 2.00
N LYS A 171 1.76 -18.43 1.04
CA LYS A 171 3.10 -18.98 1.25
C LYS A 171 3.94 -18.14 2.21
N ALA A 172 3.93 -16.82 2.09
CA ALA A 172 4.59 -15.94 3.04
C ALA A 172 4.05 -16.12 4.46
N TYR A 173 2.73 -16.20 4.61
CA TYR A 173 2.08 -16.43 5.90
C TYR A 173 2.52 -17.75 6.55
N THR A 174 2.54 -18.85 5.78
CA THR A 174 3.02 -20.14 6.30
C THR A 174 4.49 -20.09 6.70
N SER A 175 5.35 -19.43 5.91
CA SER A 175 6.77 -19.30 6.24
C SER A 175 7.00 -18.53 7.55
N LEU A 176 6.24 -17.45 7.80
CA LEU A 176 6.35 -16.69 9.05
C LEU A 176 5.85 -17.46 10.27
N GLN A 177 4.84 -18.32 10.08
CA GLN A 177 4.34 -19.19 11.14
C GLN A 177 5.40 -20.18 11.62
N ASP A 178 6.24 -20.66 10.69
CA ASP A 178 7.32 -21.61 11.00
C ASP A 178 8.52 -20.92 11.68
N GLU A 179 8.84 -19.68 11.28
CA GLU A 179 9.96 -18.88 11.83
C GLU A 179 9.66 -18.22 13.18
N ASN A 180 8.39 -18.22 13.62
CA ASN A 180 7.93 -17.70 14.91
C ASN A 180 8.22 -16.20 15.16
N ASP A 181 8.38 -15.39 14.10
CA ASP A 181 8.45 -13.92 14.20
C ASP A 181 7.03 -13.35 14.40
N ARG A 182 6.71 -13.06 15.67
CA ARG A 182 5.38 -12.60 16.07
C ARG A 182 5.01 -11.26 15.46
N ASP A 183 5.96 -10.34 15.29
CA ASP A 183 5.66 -8.97 14.87
C ASP A 183 5.35 -8.93 13.37
N LEU A 184 6.18 -9.59 12.55
CA LEU A 184 5.93 -9.72 11.12
C LEU A 184 4.66 -10.53 10.82
N PHE A 185 4.43 -11.59 11.59
CA PHE A 185 3.21 -12.38 11.48
C PHE A 185 1.95 -11.55 11.78
N MET A 186 1.95 -10.78 12.88
CA MET A 186 0.83 -9.91 13.23
C MET A 186 0.64 -8.77 12.23
N PHE A 187 1.73 -8.23 11.69
CA PHE A 187 1.70 -7.24 10.61
C PHE A 187 0.97 -7.81 9.39
N LEU A 188 1.41 -8.96 8.86
CA LEU A 188 0.78 -9.57 7.70
C LEU A 188 -0.69 -9.90 7.94
N ARG A 189 -1.01 -10.46 9.12
CA ARG A 189 -2.39 -10.81 9.50
C ARG A 189 -3.29 -9.57 9.50
N MET A 190 -2.82 -8.44 10.02
CA MET A 190 -3.56 -7.18 10.01
C MET A 190 -3.89 -6.74 8.58
N HIS A 191 -2.93 -6.80 7.65
CA HIS A 191 -3.18 -6.45 6.25
C HIS A 191 -4.13 -7.43 5.55
N MET A 192 -4.01 -8.74 5.80
CA MET A 192 -4.94 -9.73 5.26
C MET A 192 -6.39 -9.46 5.68
N GLN A 193 -6.61 -9.14 6.96
CA GLN A 193 -7.94 -8.83 7.50
C GLN A 193 -8.53 -7.55 6.91
N ASN A 194 -7.70 -6.55 6.61
CA ASN A 194 -8.09 -5.26 6.04
C ASN A 194 -7.92 -5.18 4.52
N SER A 195 -7.83 -6.33 3.84
CA SER A 195 -7.64 -6.38 2.39
C SER A 195 -8.77 -5.63 1.66
N ILE A 196 -8.38 -4.80 0.70
CA ILE A 196 -9.30 -4.07 -0.19
C ILE A 196 -9.60 -4.82 -1.49
N ARG A 197 -8.87 -5.91 -1.79
CA ARG A 197 -9.03 -6.74 -3.00
C ARG A 197 -9.09 -5.92 -4.31
N LEU A 198 -8.13 -5.00 -4.52
CA LEU A 198 -8.17 -4.02 -5.60
C LEU A 198 -8.44 -4.61 -7.01
N SER A 199 -7.86 -5.77 -7.33
CA SER A 199 -8.07 -6.46 -8.62
C SER A 199 -9.53 -6.80 -8.92
N ASP A 200 -10.30 -7.14 -7.89
CA ASP A 200 -11.69 -7.58 -8.04
C ASP A 200 -12.60 -6.41 -8.40
N HIS A 201 -12.28 -5.22 -7.88
CA HIS A 201 -13.01 -4.00 -8.21
C HIS A 201 -12.66 -3.49 -9.62
N LEU A 202 -11.39 -3.62 -10.02
CA LEU A 202 -10.94 -3.22 -11.35
C LEU A 202 -11.45 -4.14 -12.47
N SER A 203 -11.77 -5.39 -12.16
CA SER A 203 -12.34 -6.34 -13.13
C SER A 203 -13.85 -6.20 -13.31
N ARG A 204 -14.57 -5.67 -12.32
CA ARG A 204 -16.03 -5.45 -12.34
C ARG A 204 -16.48 -4.20 -13.10
N ASN A 205 -15.60 -3.23 -13.33
CA ASN A 205 -15.90 -1.98 -14.04
C ASN A 205 -15.69 -2.09 -15.58
N LYS A 206 -15.93 -3.27 -16.16
CA LYS A 206 -15.97 -3.49 -17.63
C LYS A 206 -17.42 -3.50 -18.10
#